data_AF-A0A0V1IWB1-F1
#
_entry.id   AF-A0A0V1IWB1-F1
#
_cell.length_a   1.000
_cell.length_b   1.000
_cell.length_c   1.000
_cell.angle_alpha   90.00
_cell.angle_beta   90.00
_cell.angle_gamma   90.00
#
_symmetry.space_group_name_H-M   'P 1'
#
loop_
_entity.id
_entity.type
_entity.pdbx_description
1 polymer ?
#
loop_
_entity_poly.entity_id
_entity_poly.type
_entity_poly.pdbx_seq_one_letter_code
_entity_poly.pdbx_strand_id
1 'polypeptide(L)'
;LIFRLLFFRMSTESQICQRPECNNVAKLKCPTCIKLNLKPSYFCCQNCFKEDWENHKQIHKLATMNQTSKTLYPEYSYTGKLRAYAQGVPRFVPLSIARPEYVNVMGGISYEERDAKNRGIRILSDEEIEGLRLACRLGREVLNEAAAAIDVGVTTDEIDRIVHEACIERDCYPSPLGYLGFPRSCCTSVNEVICHGIPDLRPLEDGDIVNVDVTVYHRGFHGDLNETFFVGNVDDDSKKLVRVAYESLVEAIKIVHPGRKYREIGDVIEKYVRHHGFSVVRSYSGHGIHRLFHTAPTVPHYSKNKAVGVMKPGHSFTIEPMINRGTYRDTTWPDRWTAVTGDGKRSAQFEHTLLVTDVGCEVLTARQENNGQPWFMDNL
;
A
#
# COMPACT_ATOMS: atom_id res chain seq x y z
N LEU A 1 28.45 5.85 17.25
CA LEU A 1 28.99 4.53 16.86
C LEU A 1 29.97 4.68 15.71
N ILE A 2 30.99 3.83 15.70
CA ILE A 2 32.21 3.87 14.88
C ILE A 2 31.89 3.67 13.39
N PHE A 3 32.06 4.70 12.56
CA PHE A 3 31.96 4.59 11.09
C PHE A 3 33.22 3.92 10.53
N ARG A 4 33.23 2.59 10.45
CA ARG A 4 34.07 1.87 9.48
C ARG A 4 33.30 1.80 8.16
N LEU A 5 33.70 2.64 7.19
CA LEU A 5 33.17 2.61 5.83
C LEU A 5 34.04 1.70 4.95
N LEU A 6 33.39 0.75 4.28
CA LEU A 6 33.95 -0.06 3.20
C LEU A 6 34.14 0.82 1.96
N PHE A 7 35.39 0.97 1.49
CA PHE A 7 35.72 1.71 0.28
C PHE A 7 35.75 0.78 -0.93
N PHE A 8 35.00 1.11 -1.99
CA PHE A 8 35.19 0.54 -3.33
C PHE A 8 36.30 1.29 -4.08
N ARG A 9 37.26 0.56 -4.65
CA ARG A 9 38.28 1.11 -5.59
C ARG A 9 37.62 1.46 -6.93
N MET A 10 37.99 2.61 -7.51
CA MET A 10 37.60 3.04 -8.85
C MET A 10 38.77 3.01 -9.86
N SER A 11 38.46 2.72 -11.12
CA SER A 11 39.09 3.30 -12.32
C SER A 11 38.09 4.31 -12.94
N THR A 12 38.37 5.34 -13.74
CA THR A 12 39.49 5.70 -14.64
C THR A 12 39.72 7.23 -14.77
N GLU A 13 39.16 8.08 -13.90
CA GLU A 13 39.51 9.52 -13.84
C GLU A 13 39.88 9.93 -12.42
N SER A 14 41.09 10.48 -12.26
CA SER A 14 41.58 10.95 -10.96
C SER A 14 40.94 12.28 -10.61
N GLN A 15 39.93 12.27 -9.73
CA GLN A 15 39.24 13.47 -9.24
C GLN A 15 40.09 14.16 -8.16
N ILE A 16 40.08 15.50 -8.13
CA ILE A 16 40.81 16.31 -7.13
C ILE A 16 39.92 16.53 -5.90
N CYS A 17 40.53 16.63 -4.72
CA CYS A 17 39.85 16.96 -3.47
C CYS A 17 39.07 18.28 -3.61
N GLN A 18 37.81 18.29 -3.20
CA GLN A 18 36.94 19.46 -3.35
C GLN A 18 37.04 20.47 -2.20
N ARG A 19 37.74 20.11 -1.11
CA ARG A 19 38.06 21.08 -0.06
C ARG A 19 38.87 22.24 -0.66
N PRO A 20 38.48 23.51 -0.42
CA PRO A 20 39.28 24.68 -0.79
C PRO A 20 40.73 24.55 -0.30
N GLU A 21 41.69 24.95 -1.14
CA GLU A 21 43.14 24.90 -0.85
C GLU A 21 43.77 23.50 -0.78
N CYS A 22 43.03 22.43 -1.15
CA CYS A 22 43.57 21.07 -1.21
C CYS A 22 43.67 20.54 -2.65
N ASN A 23 44.90 20.36 -3.14
CA ASN A 23 45.16 19.86 -4.51
C ASN A 23 45.47 18.35 -4.57
N ASN A 24 45.20 17.60 -3.49
CA ASN A 24 45.47 16.17 -3.45
C ASN A 24 44.42 15.37 -4.24
N VAL A 25 44.83 14.22 -4.78
CA VAL A 25 43.92 13.27 -5.45
C VAL A 25 42.92 12.69 -4.45
N ALA A 26 41.65 12.69 -4.82
CA ALA A 26 40.56 12.19 -3.99
C ALA A 26 40.59 10.66 -3.87
N LYS A 27 40.29 10.16 -2.67
CA LYS A 27 40.21 8.72 -2.35
C LYS A 27 38.86 8.33 -1.76
N LEU A 28 38.06 9.31 -1.38
CA LEU A 28 36.78 9.15 -0.69
C LEU A 28 35.69 9.87 -1.48
N LYS A 29 34.48 9.31 -1.42
CA LYS A 29 33.25 9.96 -1.89
C LYS A 29 32.34 10.25 -0.72
N CYS A 30 31.58 11.33 -0.80
CA CYS A 30 30.51 11.59 0.17
C CYS A 30 29.36 10.58 -0.01
N PRO A 31 29.04 9.75 1.01
CA PRO A 31 27.97 8.77 0.90
C PRO A 31 26.58 9.43 0.82
N THR A 32 26.40 10.61 1.41
CA THR A 32 25.14 11.35 1.35
C THR A 32 24.87 11.90 -0.05
N CYS A 33 25.89 12.35 -0.80
CA CYS A 33 25.71 12.71 -2.21
C CYS A 33 25.21 11.54 -3.04
N ILE A 34 25.79 10.35 -2.83
CA ILE A 34 25.37 9.12 -3.52
C ILE A 34 23.93 8.78 -3.14
N LYS A 35 23.60 8.85 -1.84
CA LYS A 35 22.24 8.59 -1.32
C LYS A 35 21.19 9.54 -1.89
N LEU A 36 21.55 10.83 -2.06
CA LEU A 36 20.67 11.85 -2.61
C LEU A 36 20.69 11.92 -4.16
N ASN A 37 21.32 10.95 -4.83
CA ASN A 37 21.51 10.92 -6.29
C ASN A 37 22.10 12.21 -6.87
N LEU A 38 23.00 12.85 -6.12
CA LEU A 38 23.75 14.04 -6.54
C LEU A 38 25.06 13.63 -7.19
N LYS A 39 25.65 14.54 -7.98
CA LYS A 39 27.03 14.38 -8.43
C LYS A 39 27.93 14.16 -7.20
N PRO A 40 28.67 13.03 -7.10
CA PRO A 40 29.43 12.73 -5.90
C PRO A 40 30.46 13.81 -5.60
N SER A 41 30.54 14.22 -4.34
CA SER A 41 31.66 15.03 -3.86
C SER A 41 32.83 14.16 -3.44
N TYR A 42 34.04 14.65 -3.74
CA TYR A 42 35.29 13.89 -3.70
C TYR A 42 36.28 14.51 -2.70
N PHE A 43 36.85 13.68 -1.82
CA PHE A 43 37.79 14.12 -0.79
C PHE A 43 39.03 13.22 -0.72
N CYS A 44 40.21 13.77 -0.45
CA CYS A 44 41.44 12.97 -0.36
C CYS A 44 41.56 12.19 0.95
N CYS A 45 40.97 12.69 2.04
CA CYS A 45 41.00 12.07 3.36
C CYS A 45 39.83 12.55 4.25
N GLN A 46 39.64 11.89 5.40
CA GLN A 46 38.55 12.20 6.33
C GLN A 46 38.66 13.60 6.94
N ASN A 47 39.89 14.10 7.14
CA ASN A 47 40.11 15.44 7.70
C ASN A 47 39.62 16.51 6.73
N CYS A 48 39.96 16.41 5.44
CA CYS A 48 39.47 17.35 4.43
C CYS A 48 37.95 17.36 4.31
N PHE A 49 37.28 16.21 4.47
CA PHE A 49 35.82 16.14 4.53
C PHE A 49 35.25 16.86 5.76
N LYS A 50 35.85 16.65 6.94
CA LYS A 50 35.39 17.28 8.19
C LYS A 50 35.57 18.80 8.17
N GLU A 51 36.70 19.28 7.65
CA GLU A 51 36.99 20.71 7.57
C GLU A 51 36.09 21.44 6.58
N ASP A 52 35.67 20.77 5.50
CA ASP A 52 34.76 21.35 4.50
C ASP A 52 33.26 21.06 4.78
N TRP A 53 32.95 20.32 5.85
CA TRP A 53 31.59 19.83 6.11
C TRP A 53 30.53 20.93 6.18
N GLU A 54 30.85 22.08 6.79
CA GLU A 54 29.92 23.19 6.97
C GLU A 54 29.47 23.82 5.63
N ASN A 55 30.35 23.81 4.63
CA ASN A 55 30.05 24.26 3.27
C ASN A 55 29.37 23.14 2.48
N HIS A 56 29.94 21.93 2.54
CA HIS A 56 29.46 20.77 1.79
C HIS A 56 28.02 20.37 2.16
N LYS A 57 27.65 20.45 3.45
CA LYS A 57 26.28 20.13 3.90
C LYS A 57 25.22 21.09 3.33
N GLN A 58 25.59 22.28 2.85
CA GLN A 58 24.64 23.18 2.18
C GLN A 58 24.17 22.60 0.85
N ILE A 59 25.00 21.81 0.15
CA ILE A 59 24.61 21.12 -1.08
C ILE A 59 23.54 20.08 -0.77
N HIS A 60 23.68 19.34 0.34
CA HIS A 60 22.65 18.42 0.81
C HIS A 60 21.38 19.16 1.17
N LYS A 61 21.50 20.26 1.93
CA LYS A 61 20.37 21.11 2.33
C LYS A 61 19.60 21.65 1.13
N LEU A 62 20.30 22.17 0.12
CA LEU A 62 19.73 22.68 -1.12
C LEU A 62 19.08 21.57 -1.95
N ALA A 63 19.67 20.38 -2.01
CA ALA A 63 19.08 19.22 -2.67
C ALA A 63 17.78 18.77 -1.99
N THR A 64 17.76 18.71 -0.66
CA THR A 64 16.53 18.43 0.10
C THR A 64 15.51 19.57 -0.02
N MET A 65 15.93 20.83 -0.10
CA MET A 65 15.03 21.98 -0.27
C MET A 65 14.41 22.04 -1.68
N ASN A 66 15.14 21.63 -2.72
CA ASN A 66 14.63 21.55 -4.10
C ASN A 66 13.73 20.34 -4.34
N GLN A 67 13.78 19.30 -3.50
CA GLN A 67 12.80 18.21 -3.52
C GLN A 67 11.48 18.62 -2.85
N THR A 68 11.50 19.61 -1.95
CA THR A 68 10.32 20.15 -1.29
C THR A 68 9.84 21.47 -1.91
N SER A 69 9.39 21.52 -3.18
CA SER A 69 8.52 22.65 -3.62
C SER A 69 7.94 22.50 -5.05
N LYS A 70 7.06 21.53 -5.25
CA LYS A 70 5.84 21.69 -6.07
C LYS A 70 5.04 20.40 -5.97
N THR A 71 4.01 20.43 -5.14
CA THR A 71 2.93 19.45 -5.23
C THR A 71 2.48 19.34 -6.69
N LEU A 72 2.15 18.14 -7.17
CA LEU A 72 1.72 17.95 -8.55
C LEU A 72 0.47 18.78 -8.92
N TYR A 73 -0.37 19.09 -7.93
CA TYR A 73 -1.62 19.84 -8.12
C TYR A 73 -1.65 21.12 -7.26
N PRO A 74 -0.89 22.17 -7.61
CA PRO A 74 -0.76 23.37 -6.77
C PRO A 74 -2.07 24.17 -6.64
N GLU A 75 -2.97 24.05 -7.60
CA GLU A 75 -4.28 24.73 -7.61
C GLU A 75 -5.38 23.93 -6.91
N TYR A 76 -5.12 22.67 -6.54
CA TYR A 76 -6.09 21.83 -5.85
C TYR A 76 -6.11 22.14 -4.35
N SER A 77 -7.31 22.30 -3.79
CA SER A 77 -7.50 22.50 -2.35
C SER A 77 -7.47 21.15 -1.61
N TYR A 78 -6.28 20.73 -1.19
CA TYR A 78 -6.07 19.56 -0.33
C TYR A 78 -6.84 19.69 0.99
N THR A 79 -7.41 18.59 1.47
CA THR A 79 -8.16 18.52 2.73
C THR A 79 -7.24 18.47 3.96
N GLY A 80 -6.05 17.87 3.83
CA GLY A 80 -5.07 17.72 4.90
C GLY A 80 -3.67 18.22 4.55
N LYS A 81 -2.64 17.68 5.24
CA LYS A 81 -1.24 18.10 5.10
C LYS A 81 -0.52 17.39 3.94
N LEU A 82 -0.99 16.21 3.54
CA LEU A 82 -0.37 15.41 2.50
C LEU A 82 -0.45 16.12 1.14
N ARG A 83 0.54 15.91 0.29
CA ARG A 83 0.64 16.46 -1.06
C ARG A 83 1.07 15.35 -2.00
N ALA A 84 0.65 15.44 -3.26
CA ALA A 84 1.09 14.51 -4.30
C ALA A 84 2.51 14.85 -4.74
N TYR A 85 3.40 13.87 -4.72
CA TYR A 85 4.76 13.97 -5.23
C TYR A 85 4.85 13.39 -6.64
N ALA A 86 5.94 13.71 -7.34
CA ALA A 86 6.23 13.06 -8.61
C ALA A 86 6.33 11.54 -8.43
N GLN A 87 5.93 10.82 -9.46
CA GLN A 87 5.91 9.38 -9.55
C GLN A 87 7.27 8.87 -10.08
N GLY A 88 7.75 7.72 -9.60
CA GLY A 88 8.99 7.10 -10.09
C GLY A 88 8.84 6.51 -11.50
N VAL A 89 9.88 5.82 -11.97
CA VAL A 89 9.89 5.21 -13.30
C VAL A 89 8.82 4.10 -13.38
N PRO A 90 8.04 3.99 -14.47
CA PRO A 90 7.14 2.86 -14.67
C PRO A 90 7.88 1.52 -14.66
N ARG A 91 7.23 0.47 -14.14
CA ARG A 91 7.83 -0.85 -13.96
C ARG A 91 7.30 -1.84 -15.01
N PHE A 92 8.16 -2.76 -15.44
CA PHE A 92 7.84 -3.70 -16.51
C PHE A 92 7.62 -5.11 -15.95
N VAL A 93 6.50 -5.71 -16.35
CA VAL A 93 6.21 -7.13 -16.08
C VAL A 93 6.74 -7.99 -17.24
N PRO A 94 7.60 -9.01 -16.98
CA PRO A 94 8.07 -9.95 -18.00
C PRO A 94 6.94 -10.58 -18.83
N LEU A 95 7.20 -10.83 -20.12
CA LEU A 95 6.20 -11.43 -21.03
C LEU A 95 5.78 -12.85 -20.61
N SER A 96 6.63 -13.57 -19.87
CA SER A 96 6.34 -14.91 -19.33
C SER A 96 5.23 -14.95 -18.29
N ILE A 97 4.94 -13.82 -17.62
CA ILE A 97 3.91 -13.77 -16.57
C ILE A 97 2.52 -13.63 -17.20
N ALA A 98 1.58 -14.48 -16.77
CA ALA A 98 0.19 -14.43 -17.20
C ALA A 98 -0.45 -13.09 -16.79
N ARG A 99 -1.21 -12.47 -17.71
CA ARG A 99 -1.84 -11.17 -17.51
C ARG A 99 -3.36 -11.31 -17.43
N PRO A 100 -4.02 -10.56 -16.54
CA PRO A 100 -5.47 -10.41 -16.59
C PRO A 100 -5.90 -9.63 -17.84
N GLU A 101 -7.15 -9.79 -18.24
CA GLU A 101 -7.72 -9.27 -19.50
C GLU A 101 -7.44 -7.78 -19.71
N TYR A 102 -7.68 -6.97 -18.68
CA TYR A 102 -7.67 -5.51 -18.77
C TYR A 102 -6.31 -4.91 -19.17
N VAL A 103 -5.21 -5.64 -18.98
CA VAL A 103 -3.85 -5.17 -19.31
C VAL A 103 -3.69 -4.91 -20.81
N ASN A 104 -4.40 -5.68 -21.64
CA ASN A 104 -4.34 -5.57 -23.09
C ASN A 104 -5.49 -4.72 -23.68
N VAL A 105 -6.31 -4.11 -22.81
CA VAL A 105 -7.48 -3.32 -23.20
C VAL A 105 -7.20 -1.84 -22.99
N MET A 106 -7.54 -1.02 -23.98
CA MET A 106 -7.40 0.43 -23.88
C MET A 106 -8.15 0.97 -22.66
N GLY A 107 -7.43 1.72 -21.82
CA GLY A 107 -7.99 2.30 -20.59
C GLY A 107 -8.14 1.31 -19.43
N GLY A 108 -7.59 0.10 -19.53
CA GLY A 108 -7.56 -0.83 -18.39
C GLY A 108 -8.93 -1.42 -18.04
N ILE A 109 -9.84 -1.48 -18.99
CA ILE A 109 -11.21 -1.96 -18.75
C ILE A 109 -11.23 -3.49 -18.77
N SER A 110 -11.83 -4.13 -17.75
CA SER A 110 -12.23 -5.54 -17.86
C SER A 110 -13.65 -5.65 -18.41
N TYR A 111 -13.80 -6.35 -19.54
CA TYR A 111 -15.12 -6.67 -20.08
C TYR A 111 -15.74 -7.85 -19.33
N GLU A 112 -14.92 -8.80 -18.86
CA GLU A 112 -15.38 -9.91 -18.02
C GLU A 112 -16.09 -9.41 -16.75
N GLU A 113 -15.53 -8.40 -16.07
CA GLU A 113 -16.17 -7.77 -14.90
C GLU A 113 -17.48 -7.04 -15.27
N ARG A 114 -17.51 -6.36 -16.42
CA ARG A 114 -18.73 -5.68 -16.89
C ARG A 114 -19.85 -6.67 -17.16
N ASP A 115 -19.53 -7.80 -17.78
CA ASP A 115 -20.49 -8.86 -18.12
C ASP A 115 -20.94 -9.65 -16.88
N ALA A 116 -20.08 -9.74 -15.86
CA ALA A 116 -20.37 -10.44 -14.62
C ALA A 116 -21.38 -9.72 -13.72
N LYS A 117 -21.63 -8.41 -13.90
CA LYS A 117 -22.55 -7.62 -13.06
C LYS A 117 -23.94 -8.22 -12.90
N ASN A 118 -24.39 -9.00 -13.88
CA ASN A 118 -25.72 -9.64 -13.87
C ASN A 118 -25.69 -11.15 -13.56
N ARG A 119 -24.52 -11.76 -13.32
CA ARG A 119 -24.35 -13.24 -13.21
C ARG A 119 -24.55 -13.80 -11.80
N GLY A 120 -24.95 -12.97 -10.83
CA GLY A 120 -25.09 -13.38 -9.44
C GLY A 120 -23.75 -13.66 -8.75
N ILE A 121 -23.80 -14.14 -7.50
CA ILE A 121 -22.58 -14.46 -6.72
C ILE A 121 -22.12 -15.86 -7.11
N ARG A 122 -20.85 -16.01 -7.47
CA ARG A 122 -20.27 -17.29 -7.89
C ARG A 122 -20.07 -18.22 -6.67
N ILE A 123 -20.44 -19.49 -6.85
CA ILE A 123 -20.02 -20.59 -5.98
C ILE A 123 -18.82 -21.24 -6.67
N LEU A 124 -17.65 -21.16 -6.05
CA LEU A 124 -16.42 -21.70 -6.58
C LEU A 124 -16.41 -23.24 -6.50
N SER A 125 -15.83 -23.90 -7.49
CA SER A 125 -15.49 -25.33 -7.39
C SER A 125 -14.22 -25.54 -6.56
N ASP A 126 -13.95 -26.78 -6.16
CA ASP A 126 -12.75 -27.13 -5.38
C ASP A 126 -11.45 -26.70 -6.08
N GLU A 127 -11.35 -26.88 -7.40
CA GLU A 127 -10.20 -26.43 -8.18
C GLU A 127 -10.04 -24.90 -8.16
N GLU A 128 -11.15 -24.16 -8.25
CA GLU A 128 -11.11 -22.70 -8.19
C GLU A 128 -10.74 -22.19 -6.79
N ILE A 129 -11.18 -22.91 -5.75
CA ILE A 129 -10.81 -22.63 -4.36
C ILE A 129 -9.31 -22.81 -4.14
N GLU A 130 -8.71 -23.89 -4.66
CA GLU A 130 -7.26 -24.10 -4.56
C GLU A 130 -6.46 -23.03 -5.32
N GLY A 131 -6.92 -22.64 -6.51
CA GLY A 131 -6.32 -21.54 -7.26
C GLY A 131 -6.35 -20.21 -6.49
N LEU A 132 -7.50 -19.92 -5.86
CA LEU A 132 -7.67 -18.73 -5.03
C LEU A 132 -6.83 -18.77 -3.75
N ARG A 133 -6.79 -19.90 -3.03
CA ARG A 133 -5.93 -20.10 -1.85
C ARG A 133 -4.48 -19.82 -2.17
N LEU A 134 -3.99 -20.34 -3.31
CA LEU A 134 -2.63 -20.08 -3.76
C LEU A 134 -2.38 -18.60 -4.02
N ALA A 135 -3.26 -17.93 -4.79
CA ALA A 135 -3.12 -16.50 -5.07
C ALA A 135 -3.13 -15.66 -3.78
N CYS A 136 -4.03 -15.96 -2.83
CA CYS A 136 -4.11 -15.28 -1.54
C CYS A 136 -2.85 -15.47 -0.69
N ARG A 137 -2.29 -16.68 -0.65
CA ARG A 137 -1.02 -16.94 0.06
C ARG A 137 0.13 -16.15 -0.55
N LEU A 138 0.23 -16.10 -1.87
CA LEU A 138 1.26 -15.32 -2.56
C LEU A 138 1.08 -13.82 -2.32
N GLY A 139 -0.15 -13.31 -2.32
CA GLY A 139 -0.44 -11.92 -1.95
C GLY A 139 0.01 -11.59 -0.52
N ARG A 140 -0.24 -12.49 0.43
CA ARG A 140 0.27 -12.37 1.81
C ARG A 140 1.80 -12.31 1.86
N GLU A 141 2.48 -13.18 1.15
CA GLU A 141 3.95 -13.15 1.08
C GLU A 141 4.45 -11.81 0.53
N VAL A 142 3.83 -11.27 -0.52
CA VAL A 142 4.17 -9.96 -1.09
C VAL A 142 3.92 -8.81 -0.10
N LEU A 143 2.79 -8.82 0.62
CA LEU A 143 2.52 -7.80 1.65
C LEU A 143 3.54 -7.86 2.79
N ASN A 144 4.04 -9.05 3.14
CA ASN A 144 5.09 -9.18 4.15
C ASN A 144 6.42 -8.54 3.70
N GLU A 145 6.79 -8.65 2.42
CA GLU A 145 7.98 -7.96 1.88
C GLU A 145 7.81 -6.43 1.96
N ALA A 146 6.61 -5.92 1.63
CA ALA A 146 6.29 -4.51 1.77
C ALA A 146 6.38 -4.06 3.23
N ALA A 147 5.78 -4.83 4.15
CA ALA A 147 5.78 -4.55 5.58
C ALA A 147 7.20 -4.42 6.15
N ALA A 148 8.11 -5.32 5.75
CA ALA A 148 9.50 -5.32 6.19
C ALA A 148 10.30 -4.10 5.72
N ALA A 149 9.84 -3.40 4.68
CA ALA A 149 10.48 -2.23 4.11
C ALA A 149 9.96 -0.89 4.67
N ILE A 150 8.88 -0.90 5.45
CA ILE A 150 8.27 0.32 5.98
C ILE A 150 9.16 0.91 7.07
N ASP A 151 9.78 2.05 6.78
CA ASP A 151 10.58 2.81 7.74
C ASP A 151 10.60 4.30 7.38
N VAL A 152 11.01 5.13 8.33
CA VAL A 152 11.15 6.58 8.15
C VAL A 152 12.12 6.88 7.00
N GLY A 153 11.66 7.68 6.04
CA GLY A 153 12.44 8.11 4.88
C GLY A 153 12.34 7.20 3.66
N VAL A 154 11.72 6.02 3.76
CA VAL A 154 11.39 5.17 2.60
C VAL A 154 10.25 5.83 1.82
N THR A 155 10.33 5.86 0.49
CA THR A 155 9.25 6.42 -0.34
C THR A 155 8.20 5.36 -0.64
N THR A 156 6.96 5.79 -0.91
CA THR A 156 5.91 4.86 -1.34
C THR A 156 6.22 4.25 -2.72
N ASP A 157 6.92 4.96 -3.61
CA ASP A 157 7.44 4.40 -4.87
C ASP A 157 8.44 3.24 -4.64
N GLU A 158 9.25 3.31 -3.57
CA GLU A 158 10.17 2.22 -3.20
C GLU A 158 9.41 1.01 -2.64
N ILE A 159 8.34 1.23 -1.87
CA ILE A 159 7.44 0.15 -1.44
C ILE A 159 6.78 -0.52 -2.66
N ASP A 160 6.30 0.28 -3.63
CA ASP A 160 5.77 -0.24 -4.90
C ASP A 160 6.82 -1.03 -5.69
N ARG A 161 8.10 -0.63 -5.67
CA ARG A 161 9.19 -1.41 -6.29
C ARG A 161 9.27 -2.79 -5.68
N ILE A 162 9.29 -2.87 -4.35
CA ILE A 162 9.41 -4.11 -3.61
C ILE A 162 8.20 -5.00 -3.87
N VAL A 163 6.98 -4.45 -3.81
CA VAL A 163 5.75 -5.18 -4.15
C VAL A 163 5.79 -5.69 -5.59
N HIS A 164 6.19 -4.85 -6.54
CA HIS A 164 6.28 -5.23 -7.94
C HIS A 164 7.25 -6.39 -8.13
N GLU A 165 8.50 -6.26 -7.66
CA GLU A 165 9.53 -7.29 -7.78
C GLU A 165 9.11 -8.59 -7.09
N ALA A 166 8.55 -8.50 -5.88
CA ALA A 166 8.06 -9.66 -5.15
C ALA A 166 6.91 -10.40 -5.88
N CYS A 167 6.04 -9.67 -6.60
CA CYS A 167 5.05 -10.27 -7.49
C CYS A 167 5.73 -11.04 -8.63
N ILE A 168 6.70 -10.41 -9.31
CA ILE A 168 7.40 -11.00 -10.46
C ILE A 168 8.14 -12.28 -10.05
N GLU A 169 8.85 -12.26 -8.94
CA GLU A 169 9.58 -13.41 -8.39
C GLU A 169 8.68 -14.61 -8.07
N ARG A 170 7.38 -14.36 -7.85
CA ARG A 170 6.36 -15.37 -7.53
C ARG A 170 5.49 -15.73 -8.74
N ASP A 171 5.92 -15.39 -9.96
CA ASP A 171 5.17 -15.58 -11.20
C ASP A 171 3.74 -14.98 -11.12
N CYS A 172 3.61 -13.83 -10.45
CA CYS A 172 2.36 -13.12 -10.27
C CYS A 172 2.36 -11.81 -11.07
N TYR A 173 1.20 -11.45 -11.59
CA TYR A 173 0.95 -10.09 -12.09
C TYR A 173 0.41 -9.22 -10.93
N PRO A 174 0.95 -8.01 -10.68
CA PRO A 174 0.37 -7.10 -9.69
C PRO A 174 -0.94 -6.52 -10.24
N SER A 175 -2.07 -6.98 -9.71
CA SER A 175 -3.40 -6.69 -10.28
C SER A 175 -3.74 -5.19 -10.40
N PRO A 176 -3.32 -4.31 -9.48
CA PRO A 176 -3.59 -2.87 -9.66
C PRO A 176 -2.96 -2.30 -10.94
N LEU A 177 -1.86 -2.88 -11.44
CA LEU A 177 -1.13 -2.31 -12.57
C LEU A 177 -1.97 -2.33 -13.84
N GLY A 178 -2.28 -1.14 -14.35
CA GLY A 178 -3.09 -0.95 -15.55
C GLY A 178 -4.60 -1.13 -15.34
N TYR A 179 -5.08 -1.56 -14.16
CA TYR A 179 -6.51 -1.71 -13.89
C TYR A 179 -7.21 -0.35 -13.91
N LEU A 180 -8.16 -0.17 -14.84
CA LEU A 180 -8.79 1.12 -15.18
C LEU A 180 -7.78 2.28 -15.39
N GLY A 181 -6.54 1.95 -15.79
CA GLY A 181 -5.45 2.91 -15.96
C GLY A 181 -4.72 3.30 -14.68
N PHE A 182 -4.87 2.56 -13.56
CA PHE A 182 -4.06 2.77 -12.37
C PHE A 182 -2.57 2.53 -12.68
N PRO A 183 -1.66 3.43 -12.27
CA PRO A 183 -0.30 3.46 -12.82
C PRO A 183 0.73 2.60 -12.06
N ARG A 184 0.34 1.97 -10.94
CA ARG A 184 1.25 1.31 -10.00
C ARG A 184 0.82 -0.11 -9.65
N SER A 185 1.69 -0.83 -8.96
CA SER A 185 1.56 -2.27 -8.66
C SER A 185 0.85 -2.54 -7.33
N CYS A 186 0.76 -1.54 -6.46
CA CYS A 186 0.02 -1.55 -5.21
C CYS A 186 -0.56 -0.16 -4.92
N CYS A 187 -1.44 -0.06 -3.91
CA CYS A 187 -1.83 1.22 -3.35
C CYS A 187 -1.07 1.48 -2.04
N THR A 188 -0.69 2.74 -1.79
CA THR A 188 -0.05 3.18 -0.56
C THR A 188 -0.77 4.40 -0.01
N SER A 189 -1.57 4.20 1.04
CA SER A 189 -2.51 5.20 1.55
C SER A 189 -2.02 5.75 2.89
N VAL A 190 -1.40 6.93 2.86
CA VAL A 190 -0.79 7.56 4.05
C VAL A 190 -1.77 8.52 4.73
N ASN A 191 -1.86 8.46 6.05
CA ASN A 191 -2.60 9.42 6.89
C ASN A 191 -4.06 9.65 6.48
N GLU A 192 -4.40 10.82 5.91
CA GLU A 192 -5.77 11.17 5.50
C GLU A 192 -6.24 10.48 4.21
N VAL A 193 -5.34 9.76 3.52
CA VAL A 193 -5.71 8.92 2.38
C VAL A 193 -6.47 7.70 2.90
N ILE A 194 -7.69 7.55 2.40
CA ILE A 194 -8.63 6.47 2.72
C ILE A 194 -8.20 5.19 2.02
N CYS A 195 -8.04 5.25 0.70
CA CYS A 195 -7.66 4.14 -0.16
C CYS A 195 -7.10 4.67 -1.49
N HIS A 196 -6.54 3.76 -2.29
CA HIS A 196 -6.06 4.03 -3.66
C HIS A 196 -5.02 5.15 -3.79
N GLY A 197 -4.25 5.43 -2.72
CA GLY A 197 -3.10 6.33 -2.83
C GLY A 197 -2.10 5.78 -3.84
N ILE A 198 -1.74 6.58 -4.84
CA ILE A 198 -0.77 6.19 -5.85
C ILE A 198 0.65 6.31 -5.27
N PRO A 199 1.47 5.23 -5.27
CA PRO A 199 2.88 5.30 -4.93
C PRO A 199 3.65 6.42 -5.63
N ASP A 200 4.35 7.24 -4.87
CA ASP A 200 5.08 8.42 -5.32
C ASP A 200 6.41 8.64 -4.56
N LEU A 201 7.12 9.71 -4.89
CA LEU A 201 8.44 10.01 -4.32
C LEU A 201 8.35 10.70 -2.93
N ARG A 202 7.19 10.72 -2.27
CA ARG A 202 7.10 11.22 -0.89
C ARG A 202 7.81 10.25 0.05
N PRO A 203 8.83 10.70 0.82
CA PRO A 203 9.35 9.89 1.91
C PRO A 203 8.33 9.79 3.05
N LEU A 204 8.15 8.60 3.62
CA LEU A 204 7.39 8.40 4.85
C LEU A 204 8.04 9.16 6.01
N GLU A 205 7.23 9.79 6.85
CA GLU A 205 7.69 10.61 7.98
C GLU A 205 7.45 9.89 9.32
N ASP A 206 8.30 10.19 10.31
CA ASP A 206 8.11 9.70 11.68
C ASP A 206 6.74 10.11 12.23
N GLY A 207 5.96 9.13 12.68
CA GLY A 207 4.60 9.31 13.16
C GLY A 207 3.51 9.17 12.08
N ASP A 208 3.85 8.89 10.82
CA ASP A 208 2.87 8.51 9.80
C ASP A 208 2.21 7.16 10.12
N ILE A 209 0.98 7.00 9.66
CA ILE A 209 0.40 5.67 9.40
C ILE A 209 0.28 5.49 7.90
N VAL A 210 0.57 4.29 7.40
CA VAL A 210 0.48 3.96 5.97
C VAL A 210 -0.20 2.63 5.78
N ASN A 211 -1.25 2.59 4.97
CA ASN A 211 -1.80 1.33 4.48
C ASN A 211 -1.11 0.92 3.17
N VAL A 212 -0.79 -0.37 3.03
CA VAL A 212 -0.33 -0.94 1.76
C VAL A 212 -1.32 -2.00 1.34
N ASP A 213 -1.84 -1.83 0.13
CA ASP A 213 -2.87 -2.68 -0.46
C ASP A 213 -2.32 -3.47 -1.65
N VAL A 214 -2.38 -4.80 -1.53
CA VAL A 214 -1.71 -5.75 -2.40
C VAL A 214 -2.74 -6.71 -2.99
N THR A 215 -2.84 -6.68 -4.31
CA THR A 215 -3.58 -7.70 -5.04
C THR A 215 -2.69 -8.38 -6.07
N VAL A 216 -2.56 -9.71 -6.01
CA VAL A 216 -1.79 -10.49 -6.98
C VAL A 216 -2.71 -11.27 -7.91
N TYR A 217 -2.33 -11.43 -9.17
CA TYR A 217 -2.98 -12.32 -10.12
C TYR A 217 -2.06 -13.48 -10.47
N HIS A 218 -2.48 -14.70 -10.13
CA HIS A 218 -1.71 -15.91 -10.35
C HIS A 218 -2.63 -17.01 -10.90
N ARG A 219 -2.20 -17.65 -12.00
CA ARG A 219 -2.91 -18.78 -12.63
C ARG A 219 -4.42 -18.55 -12.84
N GLY A 220 -4.81 -17.31 -13.16
CA GLY A 220 -6.20 -16.98 -13.42
C GLY A 220 -7.01 -16.53 -12.22
N PHE A 221 -6.41 -16.31 -11.04
CA PHE A 221 -7.08 -15.87 -9.82
C PHE A 221 -6.41 -14.66 -9.20
N HIS A 222 -7.21 -13.75 -8.66
CA HIS A 222 -6.79 -12.62 -7.84
C HIS A 222 -6.82 -12.99 -6.36
N GLY A 223 -5.83 -12.56 -5.58
CA GLY A 223 -5.82 -12.66 -4.13
C GLY A 223 -5.48 -11.30 -3.51
N ASP A 224 -6.30 -10.86 -2.55
CA ASP A 224 -6.36 -9.45 -2.12
C ASP A 224 -6.33 -9.27 -0.60
N LEU A 225 -5.55 -8.30 -0.15
CA LEU A 225 -5.36 -7.96 1.24
C LEU A 225 -4.63 -6.63 1.41
N ASN A 226 -4.89 -5.98 2.55
CA ASN A 226 -4.16 -4.80 2.97
C ASN A 226 -4.03 -4.72 4.49
N GLU A 227 -3.01 -4.01 4.95
CA GLU A 227 -2.80 -3.69 6.37
C GLU A 227 -2.34 -2.24 6.52
N THR A 228 -2.71 -1.62 7.65
CA THR A 228 -2.15 -0.33 8.06
C THR A 228 -0.97 -0.54 9.02
N PHE A 229 0.15 0.14 8.72
CA PHE A 229 1.42 0.06 9.43
C PHE A 229 1.76 1.38 10.12
N PHE A 230 2.55 1.29 11.19
CA PHE A 230 3.14 2.45 11.87
C PHE A 230 4.50 2.79 11.27
N VAL A 231 4.74 4.08 11.00
CA VAL A 231 6.05 4.58 10.58
C VAL A 231 6.71 5.26 11.77
N GLY A 232 7.73 4.62 12.36
CA GLY A 232 8.42 5.15 13.54
C GLY A 232 7.49 5.33 14.75
N ASN A 233 7.53 6.50 15.38
CA ASN A 233 6.85 6.81 16.64
C ASN A 233 5.46 7.43 16.40
N VAL A 234 4.44 6.57 16.34
CA VAL A 234 3.05 6.99 16.13
C VAL A 234 2.34 7.37 17.44
N ASP A 235 1.53 8.44 17.40
CA ASP A 235 0.72 8.92 18.53
C ASP A 235 -0.41 7.95 18.94
N ASP A 236 -0.86 8.06 20.20
CA ASP A 236 -1.85 7.15 20.78
C ASP A 236 -3.22 7.20 20.08
N ASP A 237 -3.63 8.37 19.57
CA ASP A 237 -4.88 8.53 18.83
C ASP A 237 -4.84 7.71 17.53
N SER A 238 -3.69 7.66 16.88
CA SER A 238 -3.50 6.94 15.62
C SER A 238 -3.28 5.45 15.84
N LYS A 239 -2.59 5.06 16.93
CA LYS A 239 -2.57 3.68 17.41
C LYS A 239 -3.97 3.16 17.70
N LYS A 240 -4.80 3.97 18.36
CA LYS A 240 -6.22 3.63 18.62
C LYS A 240 -7.02 3.49 17.33
N LEU A 241 -6.83 4.38 16.37
CA LEU A 241 -7.49 4.31 15.06
C LEU A 241 -7.17 2.99 14.33
N VAL A 242 -5.89 2.67 14.19
CA VAL A 242 -5.42 1.45 13.51
C VAL A 242 -5.92 0.20 14.22
N ARG A 243 -5.83 0.16 15.55
CA ARG A 243 -6.36 -0.96 16.34
C ARG A 243 -7.86 -1.16 16.12
N VAL A 244 -8.66 -0.09 16.18
CA VAL A 244 -10.13 -0.19 16.01
C VAL A 244 -10.50 -0.57 14.57
N ALA A 245 -9.74 -0.13 13.56
CA ALA A 245 -9.94 -0.57 12.19
C ALA A 245 -9.77 -2.09 12.07
N TYR A 246 -8.66 -2.64 12.59
CA TYR A 246 -8.43 -4.08 12.61
C TYR A 246 -9.48 -4.84 13.44
N GLU A 247 -9.78 -4.40 14.65
CA GLU A 247 -10.79 -5.03 15.51
C GLU A 247 -12.17 -5.04 14.83
N SER A 248 -12.53 -4.01 14.07
CA SER A 248 -13.80 -3.97 13.33
C SER A 248 -13.87 -5.01 12.21
N LEU A 249 -12.77 -5.25 11.50
CA LEU A 249 -12.65 -6.34 10.53
C LEU A 249 -12.81 -7.69 11.22
N VAL A 250 -12.13 -7.91 12.34
CA VAL A 250 -12.21 -9.16 13.11
C VAL A 250 -13.63 -9.44 13.60
N GLU A 251 -14.34 -8.44 14.13
CA GLU A 251 -15.75 -8.60 14.53
C GLU A 251 -16.66 -8.93 13.35
N ALA A 252 -16.40 -8.36 12.17
CA ALA A 252 -17.15 -8.68 10.96
C ALA A 252 -16.91 -10.12 10.49
N ILE A 253 -15.66 -10.59 10.51
CA ILE A 253 -15.30 -11.96 10.10
C ILE A 253 -16.02 -13.00 10.96
N LYS A 254 -16.17 -12.76 12.28
CA LYS A 254 -16.86 -13.68 13.21
C LYS A 254 -18.30 -14.01 12.81
N ILE A 255 -18.97 -13.14 12.06
CA ILE A 255 -20.36 -13.37 11.63
C ILE A 255 -20.47 -13.98 10.23
N VAL A 256 -19.36 -14.24 9.55
CA VAL A 256 -19.35 -14.84 8.21
C VAL A 256 -19.67 -16.32 8.34
N HIS A 257 -20.85 -16.69 7.86
CA HIS A 257 -21.38 -18.05 7.97
C HIS A 257 -22.46 -18.26 6.89
N PRO A 258 -22.63 -19.48 6.35
CA PRO A 258 -23.77 -19.82 5.50
C PRO A 258 -25.11 -19.32 6.08
N GLY A 259 -25.94 -18.73 5.23
CA GLY A 259 -27.26 -18.21 5.61
C GLY A 259 -27.28 -16.78 6.13
N ARG A 260 -26.12 -16.17 6.42
CA ARG A 260 -26.02 -14.76 6.85
C ARG A 260 -26.11 -13.82 5.66
N LYS A 261 -26.74 -12.65 5.83
CA LYS A 261 -26.87 -11.65 4.75
C LYS A 261 -25.63 -10.76 4.69
N TYR A 262 -25.14 -10.44 3.49
CA TYR A 262 -23.99 -9.53 3.31
C TYR A 262 -24.19 -8.18 3.98
N ARG A 263 -25.40 -7.62 3.96
CA ARG A 263 -25.71 -6.33 4.58
C ARG A 263 -25.45 -6.27 6.08
N GLU A 264 -25.43 -7.40 6.78
CA GLU A 264 -25.22 -7.46 8.23
C GLU A 264 -23.76 -7.17 8.62
N ILE A 265 -22.81 -7.30 7.69
CA ILE A 265 -21.40 -6.95 7.91
C ILE A 265 -21.26 -5.47 8.31
N GLY A 266 -21.89 -4.56 7.56
CA GLY A 266 -21.83 -3.14 7.87
C GLY A 266 -22.56 -2.73 9.16
N ASP A 267 -23.54 -3.53 9.61
CA ASP A 267 -24.18 -3.30 10.92
C ASP A 267 -23.21 -3.62 12.08
N VAL A 268 -22.41 -4.68 11.94
CA VAL A 268 -21.39 -5.07 12.94
C VAL A 268 -20.25 -4.06 12.98
N ILE A 269 -19.68 -3.72 11.82
CA ILE A 269 -18.53 -2.80 11.70
C ILE A 269 -18.90 -1.43 12.26
N GLU A 270 -19.96 -0.78 11.74
CA GLU A 270 -20.27 0.59 12.14
C GLU A 270 -20.72 0.68 13.61
N LYS A 271 -21.33 -0.37 14.18
CA LYS A 271 -21.61 -0.43 15.62
C LYS A 271 -20.31 -0.42 16.45
N TYR A 272 -19.34 -1.26 16.08
CA TYR A 272 -18.06 -1.35 16.79
C TYR A 272 -17.27 -0.04 16.71
N VAL A 273 -17.17 0.51 15.50
CA VAL A 273 -16.38 1.71 15.19
C VAL A 273 -16.96 2.95 15.87
N ARG A 274 -18.29 3.14 15.83
CA ARG A 274 -18.97 4.28 16.47
C ARG A 274 -18.82 4.26 17.99
N HIS A 275 -18.81 3.09 18.61
CA HIS A 275 -18.58 2.97 20.06
C HIS A 275 -17.23 3.55 20.48
N HIS A 276 -16.24 3.51 19.59
CA HIS A 276 -14.90 4.04 19.83
C HIS A 276 -14.68 5.49 19.40
N GLY A 277 -15.72 6.14 18.84
CA GLY A 277 -15.69 7.55 18.43
C GLY A 277 -15.19 7.81 17.01
N PHE A 278 -15.19 6.79 16.15
CA PHE A 278 -14.75 6.88 14.75
C PHE A 278 -15.92 6.75 13.77
N SER A 279 -15.68 6.97 12.48
CA SER A 279 -16.69 6.84 11.43
C SER A 279 -16.26 5.86 10.33
N VAL A 280 -17.23 5.35 9.57
CA VAL A 280 -17.02 4.37 8.51
C VAL A 280 -17.26 5.03 7.16
N VAL A 281 -16.28 4.92 6.25
CA VAL A 281 -16.40 5.38 4.86
C VAL A 281 -17.54 4.66 4.14
N ARG A 282 -18.20 5.37 3.20
CA ARG A 282 -19.42 4.87 2.52
C ARG A 282 -19.30 4.72 1.02
N SER A 283 -18.28 5.31 0.41
CA SER A 283 -18.10 5.34 -1.04
C SER A 283 -17.40 4.09 -1.59
N TYR A 284 -16.77 3.31 -0.71
CA TYR A 284 -16.02 2.10 -1.02
C TYR A 284 -16.51 0.92 -0.16
N SER A 285 -16.31 -0.31 -0.65
CA SER A 285 -16.93 -1.52 -0.10
C SER A 285 -16.09 -2.74 -0.46
N GLY A 286 -16.18 -3.79 0.36
CA GLY A 286 -15.72 -5.12 -0.03
C GLY A 286 -16.40 -5.62 -1.30
N HIS A 287 -15.77 -6.60 -1.95
CA HIS A 287 -16.21 -7.12 -3.23
C HIS A 287 -16.04 -8.64 -3.32
N GLY A 288 -16.79 -9.27 -4.23
CA GLY A 288 -16.47 -10.63 -4.66
C GLY A 288 -15.12 -10.64 -5.38
N ILE A 289 -14.34 -11.70 -5.14
CA ILE A 289 -13.03 -11.87 -5.74
C ILE A 289 -12.74 -13.34 -6.05
N HIS A 290 -12.22 -13.59 -7.24
CA HIS A 290 -11.78 -14.90 -7.72
C HIS A 290 -10.98 -14.70 -9.02
N ARG A 291 -11.44 -15.27 -10.14
CA ARG A 291 -10.95 -14.96 -11.49
C ARG A 291 -11.11 -13.49 -11.91
N LEU A 292 -12.04 -12.78 -11.28
CA LEU A 292 -12.27 -11.35 -11.49
C LEU A 292 -11.69 -10.62 -10.28
N PHE A 293 -11.11 -9.44 -10.51
CA PHE A 293 -10.57 -8.61 -9.45
C PHE A 293 -11.76 -8.12 -8.60
N HIS A 294 -12.73 -7.46 -9.24
CA HIS A 294 -13.93 -6.96 -8.55
C HIS A 294 -15.21 -7.54 -9.16
N THR A 295 -16.02 -8.22 -8.34
CA THR A 295 -17.33 -8.74 -8.77
C THR A 295 -18.36 -8.79 -7.63
N ALA A 296 -19.54 -9.38 -7.86
CA ALA A 296 -20.54 -9.58 -6.83
C ALA A 296 -20.06 -10.60 -5.77
N PRO A 297 -20.36 -10.38 -4.48
CA PRO A 297 -21.22 -9.35 -3.92
C PRO A 297 -20.51 -8.02 -3.68
N THR A 298 -21.26 -6.92 -3.67
CA THR A 298 -20.83 -5.67 -3.01
C THR A 298 -21.08 -5.78 -1.51
N VAL A 299 -20.09 -5.45 -0.68
CA VAL A 299 -20.11 -5.61 0.78
C VAL A 299 -19.85 -4.27 1.48
N PRO A 300 -20.87 -3.42 1.67
CA PRO A 300 -20.72 -2.14 2.35
C PRO A 300 -20.41 -2.30 3.84
N HIS A 301 -19.52 -1.45 4.35
CA HIS A 301 -19.06 -1.49 5.74
C HIS A 301 -19.92 -0.67 6.72
N TYR A 302 -20.91 0.07 6.22
CA TYR A 302 -21.81 0.91 7.03
C TYR A 302 -23.17 0.25 7.28
N SER A 303 -23.82 0.60 8.39
CA SER A 303 -25.12 0.06 8.81
C SER A 303 -26.26 0.49 7.91
N LYS A 304 -27.35 -0.28 7.91
CA LYS A 304 -28.58 -0.01 7.10
C LYS A 304 -28.30 0.14 5.60
N ASN A 305 -27.22 -0.48 5.11
CA ASN A 305 -26.96 -0.59 3.69
C ASN A 305 -27.98 -1.51 3.01
N LYS A 306 -27.98 -1.50 1.68
CA LYS A 306 -28.93 -2.26 0.85
C LYS A 306 -28.28 -3.43 0.12
N ALA A 307 -27.15 -3.95 0.63
CA ALA A 307 -26.46 -5.06 -0.03
C ALA A 307 -27.38 -6.27 -0.18
N VAL A 308 -27.28 -6.89 -1.35
CA VAL A 308 -28.11 -8.03 -1.77
C VAL A 308 -27.29 -9.30 -1.63
N GLY A 309 -27.95 -10.38 -1.22
CA GLY A 309 -27.37 -11.72 -1.19
C GLY A 309 -27.28 -12.31 0.20
N VAL A 310 -27.09 -13.62 0.20
CA VAL A 310 -26.91 -14.46 1.39
C VAL A 310 -25.65 -15.29 1.16
N MET A 311 -24.79 -15.35 2.17
CA MET A 311 -23.55 -16.13 2.13
C MET A 311 -23.87 -17.62 1.98
N LYS A 312 -23.12 -18.30 1.12
CA LYS A 312 -23.21 -19.75 0.91
C LYS A 312 -21.79 -20.33 0.83
N PRO A 313 -21.60 -21.62 1.19
CA PRO A 313 -20.32 -22.29 0.98
C PRO A 313 -19.82 -22.10 -0.46
N GLY A 314 -18.52 -21.84 -0.60
CA GLY A 314 -17.87 -21.58 -1.88
C GLY A 314 -17.96 -20.14 -2.39
N HIS A 315 -18.66 -19.24 -1.69
CA HIS A 315 -18.55 -17.80 -1.98
C HIS A 315 -17.19 -17.27 -1.51
N SER A 316 -16.53 -16.47 -2.34
CA SER A 316 -15.32 -15.72 -1.98
C SER A 316 -15.54 -14.22 -2.13
N PHE A 317 -15.12 -13.45 -1.13
CA PHE A 317 -15.26 -11.99 -1.09
C PHE A 317 -14.31 -11.34 -0.07
N THR A 318 -14.10 -10.05 -0.19
CA THR A 318 -13.32 -9.24 0.74
C THR A 318 -14.19 -8.55 1.80
N ILE A 319 -13.62 -8.34 2.98
CA ILE A 319 -14.11 -7.35 3.96
C ILE A 319 -12.94 -6.41 4.21
N GLU A 320 -13.13 -5.11 3.97
CA GLU A 320 -12.03 -4.14 3.86
C GLU A 320 -12.38 -2.76 4.50
N PRO A 321 -12.84 -2.70 5.77
CA PRO A 321 -13.36 -1.48 6.37
C PRO A 321 -12.34 -0.35 6.43
N MET A 322 -12.65 0.77 5.78
CA MET A 322 -11.93 2.03 5.93
C MET A 322 -12.56 2.89 7.02
N ILE A 323 -11.79 3.14 8.07
CA ILE A 323 -12.24 3.81 9.30
C ILE A 323 -11.57 5.18 9.42
N ASN A 324 -12.38 6.23 9.55
CA ASN A 324 -11.92 7.60 9.66
C ASN A 324 -11.94 8.06 11.11
N ARG A 325 -10.90 8.80 11.53
CA ARG A 325 -10.91 9.54 12.80
C ARG A 325 -11.98 10.65 12.80
N GLY A 326 -12.27 11.19 11.63
CA GLY A 326 -13.16 12.31 11.40
C GLY A 326 -14.53 11.94 10.87
N THR A 327 -14.99 12.75 9.91
CA THR A 327 -16.21 12.49 9.13
C THR A 327 -16.06 11.27 8.21
N TYR A 328 -17.19 10.66 7.83
CA TYR A 328 -17.23 9.55 6.87
C TYR A 328 -17.04 10.03 5.42
N ARG A 329 -17.16 11.34 5.18
CA ARG A 329 -17.12 11.92 3.84
C ARG A 329 -15.73 11.85 3.27
N ASP A 330 -15.65 11.57 1.98
CA ASP A 330 -14.45 11.51 1.18
C ASP A 330 -14.50 12.53 0.03
N THR A 331 -13.33 12.81 -0.54
CA THR A 331 -13.15 13.47 -1.83
C THR A 331 -11.97 12.82 -2.56
N THR A 332 -11.89 13.00 -3.87
CA THR A 332 -10.85 12.40 -4.71
C THR A 332 -9.90 13.48 -5.22
N TRP A 333 -8.60 13.19 -5.22
CA TRP A 333 -7.59 14.07 -5.82
C TRP A 333 -7.73 14.13 -7.35
N PRO A 334 -7.09 15.13 -8.00
CA PRO A 334 -7.11 15.28 -9.46
C PRO A 334 -6.52 14.09 -10.25
N ASP A 335 -5.75 13.21 -9.59
CA ASP A 335 -5.26 11.95 -10.18
C ASP A 335 -6.38 10.93 -10.48
N ARG A 336 -7.60 11.18 -9.98
CA ARG A 336 -8.81 10.35 -10.12
C ARG A 336 -8.81 9.04 -9.33
N TRP A 337 -7.82 8.84 -8.46
CA TRP A 337 -7.64 7.61 -7.67
C TRP A 337 -7.58 7.89 -6.18
N THR A 338 -6.68 8.78 -5.74
CA THR A 338 -6.37 8.99 -4.33
C THR A 338 -7.60 9.55 -3.60
N ALA A 339 -8.24 8.70 -2.80
CA ALA A 339 -9.40 9.05 -2.00
C ALA A 339 -8.93 9.56 -0.64
N VAL A 340 -9.37 10.75 -0.22
CA VAL A 340 -8.97 11.35 1.05
C VAL A 340 -10.18 11.72 1.89
N THR A 341 -10.01 11.78 3.21
CA THR A 341 -11.05 12.26 4.11
C THR A 341 -11.41 13.72 3.83
N GLY A 342 -12.70 14.03 3.91
CA GLY A 342 -13.23 15.37 3.65
C GLY A 342 -12.84 16.42 4.69
N ASP A 343 -12.32 16.01 5.85
CA ASP A 343 -11.85 16.90 6.92
C ASP A 343 -10.33 16.81 7.18
N GLY A 344 -9.59 16.09 6.34
CA GLY A 344 -8.13 15.96 6.42
C GLY A 344 -7.62 15.17 7.64
N LYS A 345 -8.50 14.47 8.36
CA LYS A 345 -8.10 13.58 9.46
C LYS A 345 -7.70 12.20 8.93
N ARG A 346 -6.91 11.48 9.74
CA ARG A 346 -6.40 10.15 9.40
C ARG A 346 -7.51 9.12 9.15
N SER A 347 -7.23 8.18 8.25
CA SER A 347 -7.98 6.98 7.95
C SER A 347 -7.09 5.74 8.14
N ALA A 348 -7.68 4.59 8.44
CA ALA A 348 -6.98 3.30 8.49
C ALA A 348 -7.86 2.20 7.91
N GLN A 349 -7.23 1.21 7.30
CA GLN A 349 -7.88 0.08 6.63
C GLN A 349 -7.13 -1.22 6.90
N PHE A 350 -7.90 -2.31 6.99
CA PHE A 350 -7.42 -3.68 6.98
C PHE A 350 -8.35 -4.49 6.09
N GLU A 351 -7.80 -5.51 5.44
CA GLU A 351 -8.57 -6.35 4.53
C GLU A 351 -8.15 -7.82 4.57
N HIS A 352 -9.14 -8.67 4.42
CA HIS A 352 -8.93 -10.07 4.09
C HIS A 352 -9.85 -10.55 2.96
N THR A 353 -9.30 -11.41 2.09
CA THR A 353 -10.09 -12.29 1.22
C THR A 353 -10.57 -13.50 2.05
N LEU A 354 -11.87 -13.75 2.02
CA LEU A 354 -12.54 -14.79 2.80
C LEU A 354 -13.20 -15.82 1.88
N LEU A 355 -13.14 -17.10 2.28
CA LEU A 355 -13.92 -18.17 1.67
C LEU A 355 -14.98 -18.66 2.66
N VAL A 356 -16.26 -18.59 2.29
CA VAL A 356 -17.33 -19.18 3.11
C VAL A 356 -17.24 -20.70 3.04
N THR A 357 -17.22 -21.36 4.20
CA THR A 357 -17.23 -22.82 4.35
C THR A 357 -18.58 -23.28 4.89
N ASP A 358 -18.78 -24.58 5.09
CA ASP A 358 -20.05 -25.12 5.62
C ASP A 358 -20.39 -24.67 7.04
N VAL A 359 -19.38 -24.26 7.83
CA VAL A 359 -19.51 -23.95 9.26
C VAL A 359 -19.01 -22.55 9.64
N GLY A 360 -18.65 -21.72 8.66
CA GLY A 360 -18.08 -20.39 8.91
C GLY A 360 -17.35 -19.84 7.68
N CYS A 361 -16.12 -19.38 7.88
CA CYS A 361 -15.22 -19.01 6.80
C CYS A 361 -13.76 -19.36 7.09
N GLU A 362 -12.99 -19.47 6.01
CA GLU A 362 -11.53 -19.49 6.02
C GLU A 362 -11.01 -18.10 5.63
N VAL A 363 -10.02 -17.60 6.36
CA VAL A 363 -9.34 -16.33 6.05
C VAL A 363 -8.13 -16.64 5.17
N LEU A 364 -8.29 -16.51 3.85
CA LEU A 364 -7.29 -17.02 2.88
C LEU A 364 -5.99 -16.22 2.90
N THR A 365 -6.06 -14.95 3.29
CA THR A 365 -4.91 -14.04 3.37
C THR A 365 -4.39 -13.83 4.79
N ALA A 366 -4.72 -14.74 5.71
CA ALA A 366 -4.20 -14.72 7.07
C ALA A 366 -2.67 -14.84 7.09
N ARG A 367 -2.02 -14.11 8.01
CA ARG A 367 -0.59 -14.32 8.30
C ARG A 367 -0.37 -15.72 8.85
N GLN A 368 0.69 -16.38 8.40
CA GLN A 368 1.08 -17.70 8.89
C GLN A 368 1.92 -17.62 10.18
N GLU A 369 2.58 -16.49 10.40
CA GLU A 369 3.44 -16.22 11.55
C GLU A 369 2.69 -15.52 12.68
N ASN A 370 3.24 -15.60 13.90
CA ASN A 370 2.71 -14.95 15.11
C ASN A 370 1.20 -15.14 15.30
N ASN A 371 0.71 -16.36 15.07
CA ASN A 371 -0.71 -16.73 15.19
C ASN A 371 -1.67 -15.90 14.33
N GLY A 372 -1.20 -15.36 13.20
CA GLY A 372 -2.01 -14.57 12.29
C GLY A 372 -2.30 -13.14 12.74
N GLN A 373 -1.60 -12.65 13.78
CA GLN A 373 -1.71 -11.25 14.18
C GLN A 373 -1.16 -10.31 13.10
N PRO A 374 -1.71 -9.09 12.96
CA PRO A 374 -1.25 -8.11 11.97
C PRO A 374 0.06 -7.45 12.41
N TRP A 375 0.79 -6.87 11.45
CA TRP A 375 2.15 -6.32 11.67
C TRP A 375 2.22 -5.20 12.69
N PHE A 376 1.21 -4.33 12.76
CA PHE A 376 1.24 -3.22 13.72
C PHE A 376 1.30 -3.71 15.18
N MET A 377 0.85 -4.95 15.46
CA MET A 377 0.87 -5.53 16.80
C MET A 377 2.23 -6.13 17.19
N ASP A 378 3.12 -6.43 16.23
CA ASP A 378 4.47 -6.90 16.54
C ASP A 378 5.33 -5.80 17.20
N ASN A 379 4.92 -4.53 17.05
CA ASN A 379 5.61 -3.35 17.54
C ASN A 379 4.92 -2.65 18.73
N LEU A 380 3.92 -3.30 19.37
CA LEU A 380 3.17 -2.76 20.51
C LEU A 380 3.77 -3.10 21.87
#